data_AF-A0A968WZY9-F1
#
_entry.id   AF-A0A968WZY9-F1
#
_cell.length_a   1.000
_cell.length_b   1.000
_cell.length_c   1.000
_cell.angle_alpha   90.00
_cell.angle_beta   90.00
_cell.angle_gamma   90.00
#
_symmetry.space_group_name_H-M   'P 1'
#
loop_
_entity.id
_entity.type
_entity.pdbx_description
1 polymer ?
#
loop_
_entity_poly.entity_id
_entity_poly.type
_entity_poly.pdbx_seq_one_letter_code
_entity_poly.pdbx_strand_id
1 'polypeptide(L)'
;MHTARRWTGQWSEESMLGSLYDFGGRFMSPLLARFLSPDVVSKDGFNRYQYGFNSPLKYTDPSGHDPIDAAWEGDFRKAHKRDPNEQDRRDRLFSAIFKGSGADGAWTEADWARYGADRDRYWREGGFNGQAPTGIDSFASHVDTLATWYKPGEENAFVAAIGLVWGGIPYTNRFAGAGAMANPGPVWAANRPLFEGNGNWRTDMLDEGETNQSHHWAGFFYMGFFYETWVGYAVNRARDFDNAPDIVVGDAAVNHGRMVGAGTVNMSEVGDLIRQSFDSRPAIWGPNSPGSRSLSVFDHIP
;
A
#
# COMPACT_ATOMS: atom_id res chain seq x y z
N MET A 1 -30.10 18.02 -15.02
CA MET A 1 -29.90 16.58 -14.77
C MET A 1 -29.59 16.41 -13.29
N HIS A 2 -30.41 15.67 -12.55
CA HIS A 2 -30.08 15.30 -11.16
C HIS A 2 -29.02 14.20 -11.19
N THR A 3 -27.90 14.40 -10.50
CA THR A 3 -26.89 13.35 -10.33
C THR A 3 -27.44 12.30 -9.37
N ALA A 4 -27.34 11.02 -9.76
CA ALA A 4 -27.73 9.90 -8.90
C ALA A 4 -26.83 9.76 -7.65
N ARG A 5 -25.65 10.38 -7.69
CA ARG A 5 -24.77 10.54 -6.52
C ARG A 5 -25.15 11.78 -5.73
N ARG A 6 -25.30 11.64 -4.41
CA ARG A 6 -25.65 12.75 -3.51
C ARG A 6 -24.66 12.82 -2.33
N TRP A 7 -25.03 12.29 -1.18
CA TRP A 7 -24.26 12.45 0.05
C TRP A 7 -22.95 11.67 0.02
N THR A 8 -21.85 12.34 0.40
CA THR A 8 -20.46 11.84 0.35
C THR A 8 -20.08 11.14 -0.97
N GLY A 9 -20.67 11.57 -2.10
CA GLY A 9 -20.40 10.99 -3.42
C GLY A 9 -21.06 9.63 -3.69
N GLN A 10 -21.88 9.12 -2.77
CA GLN A 10 -22.50 7.79 -2.88
C GLN A 10 -23.78 7.81 -3.70
N TRP A 11 -24.09 6.67 -4.33
CA TRP A 11 -25.32 6.48 -5.11
C TRP A 11 -26.53 6.46 -4.18
N SER A 12 -27.52 7.29 -4.48
CA SER A 12 -28.79 7.33 -3.77
C SER A 12 -29.78 6.40 -4.46
N GLU A 13 -30.30 5.40 -3.75
CA GLU A 13 -31.41 4.57 -4.17
C GLU A 13 -32.69 4.98 -3.45
N GLU A 14 -33.79 5.15 -4.18
CA GLU A 14 -35.12 5.36 -3.58
C GLU A 14 -35.69 4.01 -3.15
N SER A 15 -36.02 3.85 -1.87
CA SER A 15 -36.64 2.64 -1.34
C SER A 15 -37.94 2.97 -0.60
N MET A 16 -38.75 1.96 -0.29
CA MET A 16 -39.96 2.12 0.55
C MET A 16 -39.65 2.63 1.98
N LEU A 17 -38.37 2.65 2.39
CA LEU A 17 -37.90 3.16 3.68
C LEU A 17 -37.26 4.56 3.59
N GLY A 18 -37.33 5.22 2.42
CA GLY A 18 -36.66 6.48 2.11
C GLY A 18 -35.41 6.29 1.24
N SER A 19 -34.68 7.38 0.95
CA SER A 19 -33.43 7.32 0.17
C SER A 19 -32.36 6.57 0.95
N LEU A 20 -31.74 5.54 0.35
CA LEU A 20 -30.60 4.80 0.88
C LEU A 20 -29.34 5.15 0.10
N TYR A 21 -28.19 5.08 0.74
CA TYR A 21 -26.90 5.30 0.11
C TYR A 21 -26.14 3.99 -0.02
N ASP A 22 -25.78 3.62 -1.25
CA ASP A 22 -24.93 2.47 -1.52
C ASP A 22 -23.45 2.84 -1.36
N PHE A 23 -22.78 2.25 -0.36
CA PHE A 23 -21.34 2.38 -0.10
C PHE A 23 -20.53 1.19 -0.67
N GLY A 24 -21.13 0.40 -1.57
CA GLY A 24 -20.55 -0.75 -2.27
C GLY A 24 -20.44 -2.03 -1.43
N GLY A 25 -20.18 -1.92 -0.12
CA GLY A 25 -20.17 -3.06 0.80
C GLY A 25 -21.39 -3.13 1.72
N ARG A 26 -22.05 -1.99 1.95
CA ARG A 26 -23.20 -1.84 2.85
C ARG A 26 -24.08 -0.70 2.38
N PHE A 27 -25.39 -0.84 2.60
CA PHE A 27 -26.33 0.27 2.46
C PHE A 27 -26.38 1.11 3.73
N MET A 28 -26.39 2.42 3.60
CA MET A 28 -26.53 3.38 4.69
C MET A 28 -27.90 4.08 4.60
N SER A 29 -28.64 4.12 5.72
CA SER A 29 -29.86 4.90 5.85
C SER A 29 -29.56 6.30 6.42
N PRO A 30 -29.70 7.38 5.62
CA PRO A 30 -29.48 8.75 6.08
C PRO A 30 -30.51 9.19 7.12
N LEU A 31 -31.72 8.61 7.09
CA LEU A 31 -32.75 8.86 8.10
C LEU A 31 -32.31 8.35 9.49
N LEU A 32 -31.65 7.19 9.52
CA LEU A 32 -31.14 6.58 10.76
C LEU A 32 -29.70 7.00 11.09
N ALA A 33 -29.00 7.64 10.15
CA ALA A 33 -27.56 7.92 10.17
C ALA A 33 -26.71 6.67 10.48
N ARG A 34 -27.10 5.52 9.92
CA ARG A 34 -26.52 4.20 10.23
C ARG A 34 -26.47 3.29 9.00
N PHE A 35 -25.52 2.37 8.97
CA PHE A 35 -25.54 1.24 8.04
C PHE A 35 -26.72 0.31 8.36
N LEU A 36 -27.26 -0.35 7.34
CA LEU A 36 -28.35 -1.32 7.45
C LEU A 36 -27.86 -2.74 7.70
N SER A 37 -26.58 -2.99 7.47
CA SER A 37 -25.91 -4.25 7.78
C SER A 37 -24.72 -4.01 8.72
N PRO A 38 -24.41 -4.97 9.60
CA PRO A 38 -23.27 -4.85 10.50
C PRO A 38 -21.95 -4.94 9.73
N ASP A 39 -20.96 -4.17 10.17
CA ASP A 39 -19.58 -4.28 9.69
C ASP A 39 -19.03 -5.70 9.87
N VAL A 40 -18.59 -6.37 8.79
CA VAL A 40 -18.05 -7.74 8.85
C VAL A 40 -16.58 -7.80 9.25
N VAL A 41 -15.86 -6.68 9.17
CA VAL A 41 -14.42 -6.55 9.49
C VAL A 41 -14.22 -6.16 10.95
N SER A 42 -15.05 -5.24 11.48
CA SER A 42 -15.02 -4.87 12.90
C SER A 42 -15.63 -5.99 13.77
N LYS A 43 -14.76 -6.81 14.40
CA LYS A 43 -15.21 -7.91 15.27
C LYS A 43 -15.41 -7.53 16.74
N ASP A 44 -14.78 -6.47 17.26
CA ASP A 44 -14.86 -6.13 18.70
C ASP A 44 -15.19 -4.64 18.98
N GLY A 45 -16.45 -4.34 19.37
CA GLY A 45 -16.78 -3.17 20.21
C GLY A 45 -17.56 -1.98 19.59
N PHE A 46 -18.75 -1.73 20.15
CA PHE A 46 -19.61 -0.52 20.09
C PHE A 46 -20.18 -0.11 18.72
N ASN A 47 -21.30 -0.76 18.38
CA ASN A 47 -22.24 -0.48 17.28
C ASN A 47 -21.69 -0.65 15.85
N ARG A 48 -21.79 -1.90 15.36
CA ARG A 48 -21.44 -2.33 13.98
C ARG A 48 -22.27 -1.68 12.87
N TYR A 49 -23.27 -0.89 13.21
CA TYR A 49 -24.11 -0.14 12.28
C TYR A 49 -23.76 1.35 12.22
N GLN A 50 -22.76 1.83 12.97
CA GLN A 50 -22.45 3.27 13.01
C GLN A 50 -21.79 3.76 11.71
N TYR A 51 -22.20 4.95 11.25
CA TYR A 51 -21.54 5.68 10.18
C TYR A 51 -20.71 6.82 10.78
N GLY A 52 -19.45 6.97 10.35
CA GLY A 52 -18.60 8.12 10.69
C GLY A 52 -18.49 8.41 12.20
N PHE A 53 -18.53 7.37 13.05
CA PHE A 53 -18.50 7.47 14.52
C PHE A 53 -19.56 8.43 15.11
N ASN A 54 -20.78 8.46 14.54
CA ASN A 54 -21.84 9.44 14.86
C ASN A 54 -21.41 10.92 14.68
N SER A 55 -20.33 11.18 13.94
CA SER A 55 -19.84 12.52 13.60
C SER A 55 -19.61 12.67 12.08
N PRO A 56 -20.67 12.55 11.26
CA PRO A 56 -20.60 12.52 9.79
C PRO A 56 -20.13 13.82 9.13
N LEU A 57 -19.96 14.89 9.91
CA LEU A 57 -19.39 16.16 9.44
C LEU A 57 -17.86 16.20 9.54
N LYS A 58 -17.26 15.28 10.30
CA LYS A 58 -15.82 15.26 10.60
C LYS A 58 -15.08 14.09 9.94
N TYR A 59 -15.74 12.97 9.73
CA TYR A 59 -15.13 11.75 9.22
C TYR A 59 -15.85 11.27 7.96
N THR A 60 -15.09 10.96 6.91
CA THR A 60 -15.57 10.32 5.68
C THR A 60 -14.76 9.06 5.48
N ASP A 61 -15.44 7.92 5.48
CA ASP A 61 -14.90 6.62 5.12
C ASP A 61 -15.46 6.28 3.73
N PRO A 62 -14.67 6.43 2.64
CA PRO A 62 -15.17 6.21 1.29
C PRO A 62 -15.52 4.75 1.02
N SER A 63 -14.86 3.80 1.70
CA SER A 63 -14.85 2.37 1.35
C SER A 63 -15.16 1.40 2.50
N GLY A 64 -14.67 1.65 3.71
CA GLY A 64 -14.70 0.78 4.89
C GLY A 64 -13.56 -0.22 5.02
N HIS A 65 -12.47 -0.08 4.26
CA HIS A 65 -11.46 -1.14 4.12
C HIS A 65 -9.98 -0.74 4.27
N ASP A 66 -9.59 0.54 4.27
CA ASP A 66 -8.17 0.92 4.45
C ASP A 66 -7.63 0.39 5.81
N PRO A 67 -6.50 -0.34 5.82
CA PRO A 67 -6.04 -1.04 7.02
C PRO A 67 -5.57 -0.10 8.13
N ILE A 68 -5.24 1.15 7.79
CA ILE A 68 -4.80 2.20 8.72
C ILE A 68 -5.74 3.42 8.68
N ASP A 69 -7.01 3.18 8.35
CA ASP A 69 -8.04 4.20 8.29
C ASP A 69 -8.34 4.86 9.66
N ALA A 70 -9.21 5.86 9.62
CA ALA A 70 -9.62 6.57 10.83
C ALA A 70 -10.33 5.66 11.86
N ALA A 71 -10.93 4.53 11.43
CA ALA A 71 -11.55 3.58 12.33
C ALA A 71 -10.48 2.82 13.13
N TRP A 72 -9.46 2.28 12.45
CA TRP A 72 -8.29 1.67 13.08
C TRP A 72 -7.57 2.64 14.01
N GLU A 73 -7.31 3.88 13.58
CA GLU A 73 -6.68 4.89 14.44
C GLU A 73 -7.55 5.23 15.67
N GLY A 74 -8.87 5.21 15.50
CA GLY A 74 -9.83 5.37 16.60
C GLY A 74 -9.74 4.25 17.62
N ASP A 75 -9.71 3.00 17.18
CA ASP A 75 -9.64 1.83 18.03
C ASP A 75 -8.27 1.69 18.70
N PHE A 76 -7.20 1.98 17.98
CA PHE A 76 -5.86 2.09 18.53
C PHE A 76 -5.80 3.08 19.70
N ARG A 77 -6.34 4.30 19.51
CA ARG A 77 -6.35 5.32 20.58
C ARG A 77 -7.16 4.89 21.80
N LYS A 78 -8.29 4.19 21.59
CA LYS A 78 -9.08 3.66 22.70
C LYS A 78 -8.31 2.62 23.50
N ALA A 79 -7.60 1.72 22.82
CA ALA A 79 -6.84 0.63 23.45
C ALA A 79 -5.55 1.15 24.12
N HIS A 80 -4.79 2.00 23.44
CA HIS A 80 -3.43 2.39 23.84
C HIS A 80 -3.33 3.76 24.50
N LYS A 81 -4.41 4.56 24.52
CA LYS A 81 -4.46 5.92 25.10
C LYS A 81 -3.42 6.89 24.53
N ARG A 82 -2.98 6.65 23.28
CA ARG A 82 -2.09 7.51 22.50
C ARG A 82 -2.41 7.38 21.01
N ASP A 83 -2.01 8.35 20.20
CA ASP A 83 -2.06 8.24 18.74
C ASP A 83 -1.08 7.17 18.24
N PRO A 84 -1.38 6.49 17.13
CA PRO A 84 -0.43 5.56 16.51
C PRO A 84 0.76 6.33 15.92
N ASN A 85 1.95 5.79 16.12
CA ASN A 85 3.19 6.25 15.49
C ASN A 85 3.46 5.45 14.19
N GLU A 86 4.60 5.70 13.55
CA GLU A 86 5.01 5.01 12.33
C GLU A 86 5.14 3.49 12.53
N GLN A 87 5.68 3.06 13.67
CA GLN A 87 5.85 1.65 13.97
C GLN A 87 4.50 0.94 14.12
N ASP A 88 3.51 1.57 14.76
CA ASP A 88 2.17 0.98 14.90
C ASP A 88 1.50 0.80 13.53
N ARG A 89 1.67 1.78 12.62
CA ARG A 89 1.18 1.69 11.24
C ARG A 89 1.89 0.58 10.45
N ARG A 90 3.21 0.46 10.62
CA ARG A 90 4.01 -0.62 10.04
C ARG A 90 3.54 -1.98 10.52
N ASP A 91 3.33 -2.15 11.83
CA ASP A 91 2.84 -3.39 12.43
C ASP A 91 1.45 -3.76 11.91
N ARG A 92 0.57 -2.77 11.74
CA ARG A 92 -0.75 -2.97 11.14
C ARG A 92 -0.67 -3.41 9.68
N LEU A 93 0.15 -2.75 8.86
CA LEU A 93 0.35 -3.11 7.45
C LEU A 93 1.01 -4.48 7.29
N PHE A 94 1.96 -4.83 8.17
CA PHE A 94 2.53 -6.17 8.23
C PHE A 94 1.45 -7.24 8.43
N SER A 95 0.52 -7.01 9.36
CA SER A 95 -0.61 -7.93 9.59
C SER A 95 -1.63 -7.99 8.43
N ALA A 96 -1.66 -6.97 7.57
CA ALA A 96 -2.51 -6.94 6.40
C ALA A 96 -1.92 -7.74 5.23
N ILE A 97 -0.58 -7.82 5.16
CA ILE A 97 0.19 -8.53 4.14
C ILE A 97 0.38 -10.00 4.50
N PHE A 98 0.74 -10.30 5.75
CA PHE A 98 0.95 -11.66 6.23
C PHE A 98 -0.28 -12.19 6.96
N LYS A 99 -0.70 -13.42 6.64
CA LYS A 99 -1.83 -14.05 7.33
C LYS A 99 -1.41 -14.58 8.72
N GLY A 100 -2.24 -14.31 9.71
CA GLY A 100 -2.16 -14.89 11.04
C GLY A 100 -2.59 -16.37 11.06
N SER A 101 -2.43 -17.01 12.22
CA SER A 101 -2.77 -18.43 12.41
C SER A 101 -4.24 -18.67 12.74
N GLY A 102 -5.05 -17.62 12.90
CA GLY A 102 -6.47 -17.71 13.18
C GLY A 102 -7.33 -18.00 11.93
N ALA A 103 -8.64 -18.13 12.16
CA ALA A 103 -9.61 -18.34 11.09
C ALA A 103 -9.51 -17.24 10.02
N ASP A 104 -9.58 -17.64 8.75
CA ASP A 104 -9.44 -16.77 7.57
C ASP A 104 -8.12 -15.98 7.50
N GLY A 105 -7.09 -16.41 8.23
CA GLY A 105 -5.80 -15.70 8.32
C GLY A 105 -5.81 -14.53 9.30
N ALA A 106 -6.79 -14.47 10.20
CA ALA A 106 -6.81 -13.47 11.26
C ALA A 106 -5.63 -13.65 12.22
N TRP A 107 -5.07 -12.53 12.68
CA TRP A 107 -4.01 -12.53 13.69
C TRP A 107 -4.58 -12.81 15.07
N THR A 108 -4.05 -13.85 15.72
CA THR A 108 -4.35 -14.19 17.11
C THR A 108 -3.44 -13.42 18.06
N GLU A 109 -3.78 -13.40 19.35
CA GLU A 109 -2.89 -12.86 20.38
C GLU A 109 -1.52 -13.55 20.39
N ALA A 110 -1.48 -14.86 20.10
CA ALA A 110 -0.23 -15.61 19.99
C ALA A 110 0.62 -15.16 18.78
N ASP A 111 -0.01 -14.83 17.65
CA ASP A 111 0.70 -14.27 16.49
C ASP A 111 1.34 -12.92 16.83
N TRP A 112 0.57 -12.02 17.48
CA TRP A 112 1.06 -10.72 17.93
C TRP A 112 2.19 -10.83 18.95
N ALA A 113 2.08 -11.76 19.91
CA ALA A 113 3.13 -12.00 20.89
C ALA A 113 4.43 -12.49 20.24
N ARG A 114 4.32 -13.45 19.31
CA ARG A 114 5.48 -13.96 18.56
C ARG A 114 6.10 -12.90 17.66
N TYR A 115 5.27 -12.15 16.93
CA TYR A 115 5.73 -11.05 16.10
C TYR A 115 6.45 -9.98 16.94
N GLY A 116 5.85 -9.55 18.05
CA GLY A 116 6.44 -8.55 18.93
C GLY A 116 7.77 -8.98 19.56
N ALA A 117 7.94 -10.28 19.84
CA ALA A 117 9.18 -10.81 20.41
C ALA A 117 10.38 -10.77 19.45
N ASP A 118 10.14 -10.78 18.13
CA ASP A 118 11.20 -10.87 17.12
C ASP A 118 10.93 -9.95 15.90
N ARG A 119 10.28 -8.82 16.16
CA ARG A 119 9.82 -7.89 15.12
C ARG A 119 10.96 -7.48 14.18
N ASP A 120 12.09 -7.07 14.75
CA ASP A 120 13.21 -6.54 13.96
C ASP A 120 13.79 -7.57 13.01
N ARG A 121 13.74 -8.87 13.37
CA ARG A 121 14.11 -9.96 12.47
C ARG A 121 13.12 -10.08 11.33
N TYR A 122 11.82 -10.08 11.58
CA TYR A 122 10.81 -10.18 10.52
C TYR A 122 10.92 -9.05 9.48
N TRP A 123 11.29 -7.85 9.88
CA TRP A 123 11.53 -6.75 8.92
C TRP A 123 12.86 -6.88 8.19
N ARG A 124 13.94 -7.31 8.87
CA ARG A 124 15.28 -7.45 8.28
C ARG A 124 15.43 -8.66 7.37
N GLU A 125 14.82 -9.78 7.74
CA GLU A 125 14.97 -11.08 7.08
C GLU A 125 13.71 -11.52 6.33
N GLY A 126 12.61 -10.78 6.47
CA GLY A 126 11.36 -11.07 5.80
C GLY A 126 10.64 -12.31 6.35
N GLY A 127 9.48 -12.55 5.76
CA GLY A 127 8.69 -13.75 6.01
C GLY A 127 7.92 -13.76 7.34
N PHE A 128 6.92 -14.64 7.41
CA PHE A 128 6.12 -14.88 8.61
C PHE A 128 5.45 -16.24 8.49
N ASN A 129 5.15 -16.92 9.61
CA ASN A 129 4.42 -18.20 9.60
C ASN A 129 4.99 -19.28 8.66
N GLY A 130 6.32 -19.34 8.52
CA GLY A 130 7.00 -20.33 7.65
C GLY A 130 7.05 -19.97 6.17
N GLN A 131 6.55 -18.79 5.78
CA GLN A 131 6.70 -18.24 4.44
C GLN A 131 8.00 -17.45 4.38
N ALA A 132 9.05 -18.02 3.79
CA ALA A 132 10.31 -17.31 3.56
C ALA A 132 10.16 -16.35 2.36
N PRO A 133 10.87 -15.20 2.35
CA PRO A 133 10.89 -14.32 1.19
C PRO A 133 11.46 -15.04 -0.05
N THR A 134 10.84 -14.83 -1.21
CA THR A 134 11.21 -15.47 -2.48
C THR A 134 11.66 -14.46 -3.54
N GLY A 135 11.90 -13.22 -3.14
CA GLY A 135 12.29 -12.12 -4.00
C GLY A 135 11.10 -11.46 -4.65
N ILE A 136 11.15 -11.31 -5.97
CA ILE A 136 10.11 -10.59 -6.71
C ILE A 136 8.71 -11.23 -6.53
N ASP A 137 8.65 -12.55 -6.35
CA ASP A 137 7.40 -13.28 -6.19
C ASP A 137 6.69 -12.91 -4.88
N SER A 138 7.41 -12.92 -3.75
CA SER A 138 6.84 -12.51 -2.46
C SER A 138 6.53 -11.01 -2.47
N PHE A 139 7.43 -10.19 -3.00
CA PHE A 139 7.22 -8.75 -3.07
C PHE A 139 5.95 -8.38 -3.84
N ALA A 140 5.82 -8.85 -5.08
CA ALA A 140 4.65 -8.55 -5.90
C ALA A 140 3.36 -9.16 -5.30
N SER A 141 3.42 -10.36 -4.71
CA SER A 141 2.25 -10.99 -4.08
C SER A 141 1.79 -10.24 -2.83
N HIS A 142 2.73 -9.66 -2.08
CA HIS A 142 2.41 -8.84 -0.92
C HIS A 142 1.84 -7.48 -1.34
N VAL A 143 2.33 -6.88 -2.43
CA VAL A 143 1.70 -5.69 -3.05
C VAL A 143 0.29 -5.99 -3.52
N ASP A 144 0.06 -7.13 -4.19
CA ASP A 144 -1.28 -7.57 -4.61
C ASP A 144 -2.22 -7.75 -3.40
N THR A 145 -1.73 -8.39 -2.33
CA THR A 145 -2.49 -8.57 -1.09
C THR A 145 -2.83 -7.22 -0.47
N LEU A 146 -1.86 -6.31 -0.41
CA LEU A 146 -2.07 -4.97 0.13
C LEU A 146 -3.11 -4.20 -0.69
N ALA A 147 -3.07 -4.29 -2.03
CA ALA A 147 -4.04 -3.65 -2.91
C ALA A 147 -5.50 -4.09 -2.65
N THR A 148 -5.72 -5.31 -2.15
CA THR A 148 -7.08 -5.78 -1.80
C THR A 148 -7.74 -4.99 -0.66
N TRP A 149 -6.96 -4.23 0.11
CA TRP A 149 -7.47 -3.38 1.18
C TRP A 149 -7.86 -1.98 0.72
N TYR A 150 -7.60 -1.63 -0.55
CA TYR A 150 -7.88 -0.30 -1.09
C TYR A 150 -8.86 -0.37 -2.26
N LYS A 151 -9.72 0.64 -2.41
CA LYS A 151 -10.67 0.80 -3.50
C LYS A 151 -10.26 1.95 -4.44
N PRO A 152 -10.75 1.98 -5.69
CA PRO A 152 -10.51 3.11 -6.59
C PRO A 152 -10.81 4.45 -5.92
N GLY A 153 -9.88 5.40 -6.01
CA GLY A 153 -9.91 6.67 -5.28
C GLY A 153 -9.06 6.70 -4.00
N GLU A 154 -8.50 5.56 -3.56
CA GLU A 154 -7.60 5.45 -2.40
C GLU A 154 -6.12 5.29 -2.81
N GLU A 155 -5.76 5.68 -4.03
CA GLU A 155 -4.40 5.52 -4.58
C GLU A 155 -3.35 6.21 -3.71
N ASN A 156 -3.68 7.40 -3.17
CA ASN A 156 -2.81 8.10 -2.22
C ASN A 156 -2.50 7.26 -0.97
N ALA A 157 -3.49 6.57 -0.42
CA ALA A 157 -3.31 5.76 0.80
C ALA A 157 -2.51 4.49 0.49
N PHE A 158 -2.84 3.81 -0.61
CA PHE A 158 -2.12 2.63 -1.07
C PHE A 158 -0.64 2.91 -1.36
N VAL A 159 -0.34 3.97 -2.11
CA VAL A 159 1.05 4.33 -2.44
C VAL A 159 1.81 4.77 -1.19
N ALA A 160 1.15 5.47 -0.25
CA ALA A 160 1.78 5.80 1.03
C ALA A 160 2.06 4.55 1.89
N ALA A 161 1.19 3.54 1.85
CA ALA A 161 1.43 2.27 2.53
C ALA A 161 2.60 1.49 1.90
N ILE A 162 2.70 1.45 0.56
CA ILE A 162 3.88 0.90 -0.14
C ILE A 162 5.15 1.64 0.29
N GLY A 163 5.10 2.97 0.28
CA GLY A 163 6.20 3.82 0.70
C GLY A 163 6.62 3.56 2.15
N LEU A 164 5.69 3.31 3.06
CA LEU A 164 6.02 3.00 4.46
C LEU A 164 6.61 1.59 4.64
N VAL A 165 6.04 0.58 3.98
CA VAL A 165 6.43 -0.82 4.18
C VAL A 165 7.76 -1.14 3.51
N TRP A 166 7.88 -0.84 2.21
CA TRP A 166 9.07 -1.19 1.44
C TRP A 166 9.97 0.03 1.20
N GLY A 167 9.42 1.23 1.13
CA GLY A 167 10.27 2.44 1.09
C GLY A 167 10.88 2.79 2.45
N GLY A 168 10.19 2.56 3.56
CA GLY A 168 10.59 3.16 4.85
C GLY A 168 10.32 4.68 4.92
N ILE A 169 9.41 5.18 4.10
CA ILE A 169 9.00 6.59 4.04
C ILE A 169 7.91 6.84 5.09
N PRO A 170 8.18 7.63 6.16
CA PRO A 170 7.21 7.89 7.20
C PRO A 170 6.08 8.83 6.74
N TYR A 171 4.90 8.67 7.33
CA TYR A 171 3.73 9.52 7.07
C TYR A 171 3.94 10.97 7.54
N THR A 172 4.70 11.17 8.60
CA THR A 172 4.93 12.49 9.23
C THR A 172 5.91 13.38 8.47
N ASN A 173 6.76 12.80 7.62
CA ASN A 173 7.72 13.55 6.82
C ASN A 173 7.95 12.90 5.46
N ARG A 174 6.92 12.97 4.61
CA ARG A 174 6.87 12.34 3.29
C ARG A 174 7.97 12.79 2.33
N PHE A 175 8.35 14.07 2.37
CA PHE A 175 9.39 14.61 1.48
C PHE A 175 10.79 14.27 1.97
N ALA A 176 11.12 14.50 3.24
CA ALA A 176 12.43 14.14 3.75
C ALA A 176 12.62 12.62 3.86
N GLY A 177 11.54 11.87 4.08
CA GLY A 177 11.52 10.42 4.01
C GLY A 177 11.85 9.89 2.62
N ALA A 178 11.24 10.46 1.59
CA ALA A 178 11.54 10.10 0.20
C ALA A 178 12.96 10.55 -0.23
N GLY A 179 13.47 11.66 0.32
CA GLY A 179 14.87 12.06 0.18
C GLY A 179 15.86 11.21 0.99
N ALA A 180 15.45 10.65 2.14
CA ALA A 180 16.26 9.77 2.98
C ALA A 180 16.41 8.36 2.40
N MET A 181 15.59 7.99 1.40
CA MET A 181 15.85 6.87 0.50
C MET A 181 17.21 6.96 -0.20
N ALA A 182 17.74 8.17 -0.35
CA ALA A 182 19.00 8.43 -1.03
C ALA A 182 20.24 8.35 -0.12
N ASN A 183 20.06 8.22 1.21
CA ASN A 183 21.17 8.13 2.14
C ASN A 183 20.78 7.35 3.42
N PRO A 184 21.30 6.13 3.64
CA PRO A 184 20.99 5.35 4.84
C PRO A 184 21.39 6.13 6.10
N GLY A 185 20.39 6.52 6.88
CA GLY A 185 20.55 7.37 8.07
C GLY A 185 19.54 7.04 9.17
N PRO A 186 19.39 7.91 10.19
CA PRO A 186 18.51 7.65 11.35
C PRO A 186 17.05 7.38 10.99
N VAL A 187 16.53 8.02 9.93
CA VAL A 187 15.16 7.82 9.44
C VAL A 187 14.99 6.42 8.85
N TRP A 188 15.95 5.97 8.04
CA TRP A 188 15.98 4.61 7.48
C TRP A 188 16.11 3.55 8.59
N ALA A 189 16.98 3.78 9.57
CA ALA A 189 17.15 2.87 10.70
C ALA A 189 15.87 2.74 11.54
N ALA A 190 15.12 3.83 11.70
CA ALA A 190 13.85 3.84 12.44
C ALA A 190 12.69 3.21 11.65
N ASN A 191 12.73 3.25 10.31
CA ASN A 191 11.66 2.79 9.43
C ASN A 191 12.19 1.76 8.43
N ARG A 192 12.94 0.77 8.92
CA ARG A 192 13.61 -0.19 8.05
C ARG A 192 12.62 -0.86 7.07
N PRO A 193 12.89 -0.84 5.76
CA PRO A 193 12.10 -1.55 4.76
C PRO A 193 11.87 -3.02 5.10
N LEU A 194 10.70 -3.55 4.74
CA LEU A 194 10.47 -4.99 4.75
C LEU A 194 11.36 -5.65 3.70
N PHE A 195 12.11 -6.66 4.12
CA PHE A 195 12.93 -7.45 3.19
C PHE A 195 12.10 -8.54 2.50
N GLU A 196 12.20 -8.58 1.18
CA GLU A 196 11.46 -9.53 0.33
C GLU A 196 12.35 -10.53 -0.38
N GLY A 197 13.67 -10.47 -0.21
CA GLY A 197 14.60 -11.29 -1.00
C GLY A 197 15.02 -10.65 -2.31
N ASN A 198 16.09 -11.20 -2.89
CA ASN A 198 16.60 -10.82 -4.22
C ASN A 198 16.39 -11.95 -5.27
N GLY A 199 15.62 -12.99 -4.92
CA GLY A 199 15.29 -14.09 -5.82
C GLY A 199 14.51 -13.63 -7.06
N ASN A 200 14.85 -14.20 -8.22
CA ASN A 200 14.16 -13.99 -9.50
C ASN A 200 14.12 -12.53 -10.00
N TRP A 201 14.81 -11.58 -9.37
CA TRP A 201 15.03 -10.27 -9.97
C TRP A 201 15.97 -10.40 -11.17
N ARG A 202 15.76 -9.56 -12.17
CA ARG A 202 16.67 -9.35 -13.30
C ARG A 202 18.07 -9.04 -12.80
N THR A 203 19.05 -9.81 -13.28
CA THR A 203 20.43 -9.73 -12.77
C THR A 203 21.12 -8.43 -13.13
N ASP A 204 20.67 -7.76 -14.20
CA ASP A 204 21.12 -6.42 -14.59
C ASP A 204 20.49 -5.28 -13.76
N MET A 205 19.61 -5.63 -12.82
CA MET A 205 18.85 -4.74 -11.95
C MET A 205 19.08 -5.05 -10.46
N LEU A 206 20.08 -5.88 -10.16
CA LEU A 206 20.54 -6.18 -8.80
C LEU A 206 21.84 -5.43 -8.57
N ASP A 207 21.89 -4.65 -7.49
CA ASP A 207 23.13 -4.02 -7.07
C ASP A 207 24.10 -5.03 -6.44
N GLU A 208 25.39 -4.86 -6.68
CA GLU A 208 26.47 -5.63 -6.07
C GLU A 208 26.68 -5.17 -4.62
N GLY A 209 25.75 -5.55 -3.72
CA GLY A 209 25.87 -5.28 -2.28
C GLY A 209 24.56 -4.87 -1.62
N GLU A 210 23.59 -4.37 -2.38
CA GLU A 210 22.26 -4.07 -1.87
C GLU A 210 21.49 -5.36 -1.61
N THR A 211 21.03 -5.52 -0.38
CA THR A 211 20.34 -6.73 0.04
C THR A 211 18.83 -6.63 -0.12
N ASN A 212 18.24 -5.54 -0.65
CA ASN A 212 16.78 -5.41 -0.73
C ASN A 212 16.28 -4.57 -1.93
N GLN A 213 16.20 -5.15 -3.13
CA GLN A 213 15.80 -4.40 -4.34
C GLN A 213 14.38 -3.80 -4.26
N SER A 214 13.47 -4.42 -3.51
CA SER A 214 12.11 -3.91 -3.32
C SER A 214 12.07 -2.51 -2.69
N HIS A 215 13.08 -2.17 -1.88
CA HIS A 215 13.23 -0.85 -1.27
C HIS A 215 13.42 0.26 -2.32
N HIS A 216 14.28 0.00 -3.29
CA HIS A 216 14.67 0.93 -4.34
C HIS A 216 13.44 1.21 -5.19
N TRP A 217 12.76 0.14 -5.61
CA TRP A 217 11.50 0.25 -6.33
C TRP A 217 10.46 1.06 -5.53
N ALA A 218 10.21 0.73 -4.26
CA ALA A 218 9.13 1.34 -3.49
C ALA A 218 9.33 2.84 -3.26
N GLY A 219 10.57 3.27 -3.02
CA GLY A 219 10.88 4.69 -2.88
C GLY A 219 10.66 5.48 -4.18
N PHE A 220 11.16 4.96 -5.30
CA PHE A 220 11.00 5.64 -6.59
C PHE A 220 9.58 5.56 -7.14
N PHE A 221 8.85 4.48 -6.87
CA PHE A 221 7.42 4.36 -7.13
C PHE A 221 6.62 5.41 -6.35
N TYR A 222 6.90 5.56 -5.05
CA TYR A 222 6.34 6.64 -4.24
C TYR A 222 6.65 8.01 -4.85
N MET A 223 7.89 8.21 -5.29
CA MET A 223 8.33 9.47 -5.88
C MET A 223 7.57 9.81 -7.17
N GLY A 224 7.42 8.86 -8.08
CA GLY A 224 6.73 9.09 -9.35
C GLY A 224 5.22 9.32 -9.23
N PHE A 225 4.62 8.86 -8.13
CA PHE A 225 3.21 9.09 -7.85
C PHE A 225 2.96 10.44 -7.16
N PHE A 226 3.70 10.75 -6.09
CA PHE A 226 3.48 11.97 -5.30
C PHE A 226 4.23 13.20 -5.82
N TYR A 227 5.27 12.99 -6.62
CA TYR A 227 6.07 14.05 -7.21
C TYR A 227 6.15 13.84 -8.73
N GLU A 228 6.41 14.93 -9.45
CA GLU A 228 6.57 14.86 -10.89
C GLU A 228 7.77 13.97 -11.26
N THR A 229 7.69 13.28 -12.39
CA THR A 229 8.70 12.30 -12.83
C THR A 229 10.11 12.87 -12.89
N TRP A 230 10.25 14.13 -13.29
CA TRP A 230 11.55 14.81 -13.35
C TRP A 230 12.23 14.90 -11.97
N VAL A 231 11.46 15.03 -10.89
CA VAL A 231 12.01 15.02 -9.51
C VAL A 231 12.51 13.62 -9.17
N GLY A 232 11.71 12.59 -9.50
CA GLY A 232 12.09 11.19 -9.32
C GLY A 232 13.39 10.85 -10.04
N TYR A 233 13.50 11.19 -11.33
CA TYR A 233 14.70 10.94 -12.13
C TYR A 233 15.92 11.71 -11.62
N ALA A 234 15.74 12.97 -11.19
CA ALA A 234 16.83 13.76 -10.64
C ALA A 234 17.37 13.16 -9.34
N VAL A 235 16.49 12.69 -8.45
CA VAL A 235 16.89 12.01 -7.20
C VAL A 235 17.57 10.67 -7.50
N ASN A 236 17.04 9.90 -8.45
CA ASN A 236 17.61 8.61 -8.86
C ASN A 236 19.06 8.75 -9.35
N ARG A 237 19.29 9.68 -10.28
CA ARG A 237 20.63 9.96 -10.81
C ARG A 237 21.58 10.59 -9.81
N ALA A 238 21.07 11.38 -8.85
CA ALA A 238 21.90 11.96 -7.80
C ALA A 238 22.35 10.92 -6.77
N ARG A 239 21.54 9.89 -6.53
CA ARG A 239 21.85 8.78 -5.60
C ARG A 239 22.83 7.80 -6.23
N ASP A 240 22.57 7.39 -7.47
CA ASP A 240 23.19 6.21 -8.09
C ASP A 240 24.11 6.58 -9.26
N PHE A 241 24.77 7.73 -9.19
CA PHE A 241 25.53 8.30 -10.31
C PHE A 241 26.58 7.33 -10.92
N ASP A 242 27.04 6.32 -10.17
CA ASP A 242 27.94 5.25 -10.61
C ASP A 242 27.32 3.83 -10.52
N ASN A 243 26.00 3.69 -10.33
CA ASN A 243 25.31 2.40 -10.15
C ASN A 243 24.15 2.20 -11.15
N ALA A 244 24.49 1.67 -12.34
CA ALA A 244 23.55 1.53 -13.45
C ALA A 244 22.31 0.64 -13.16
N PRO A 245 22.42 -0.54 -12.50
CA PRO A 245 21.26 -1.36 -12.12
C PRO A 245 20.19 -0.60 -11.33
N ASP A 246 20.62 0.20 -10.36
CA ASP A 246 19.75 0.97 -9.49
C ASP A 246 19.06 2.14 -10.20
N ILE A 247 19.77 2.81 -11.11
CA ILE A 247 19.17 3.81 -11.99
C ILE A 247 18.02 3.20 -12.80
N VAL A 248 18.22 2.02 -13.38
CA VAL A 248 17.20 1.39 -14.22
C VAL A 248 15.96 1.01 -13.42
N VAL A 249 16.13 0.42 -12.22
CA VAL A 249 15.01 0.10 -11.32
C VAL A 249 14.28 1.37 -10.89
N GLY A 250 15.02 2.41 -10.52
CA GLY A 250 14.45 3.69 -10.11
C GLY A 250 13.65 4.37 -11.22
N ASP A 251 14.18 4.45 -12.44
CA ASP A 251 13.49 5.10 -13.56
C ASP A 251 12.21 4.34 -13.94
N ALA A 252 12.26 3.00 -13.96
CA ALA A 252 11.07 2.19 -14.17
C ALA A 252 10.04 2.37 -13.05
N ALA A 253 10.46 2.39 -11.79
CA ALA A 253 9.59 2.61 -10.65
C ALA A 253 8.93 3.99 -10.65
N VAL A 254 9.66 5.06 -10.97
CA VAL A 254 9.10 6.42 -11.16
C VAL A 254 7.98 6.39 -12.19
N ASN A 255 8.18 5.71 -13.32
CA ASN A 255 7.14 5.57 -14.33
C ASN A 255 5.93 4.77 -13.82
N HIS A 256 6.15 3.68 -13.09
CA HIS A 256 5.07 2.91 -12.49
C HIS A 256 4.21 3.77 -11.55
N GLY A 257 4.83 4.59 -10.70
CA GLY A 257 4.13 5.53 -9.82
C GLY A 257 3.29 6.55 -10.60
N ARG A 258 3.88 7.11 -11.66
CA ARG A 258 3.19 8.06 -12.56
C ARG A 258 1.99 7.42 -13.25
N MET A 259 2.10 6.16 -13.68
CA MET A 259 1.00 5.43 -14.33
C MET A 259 -0.19 5.23 -13.39
N VAL A 260 0.05 4.95 -12.11
CA VAL A 260 -1.00 4.88 -11.09
C VAL A 260 -1.62 6.25 -10.85
N GLY A 261 -0.80 7.31 -10.71
CA GLY A 261 -1.29 8.69 -10.51
C GLY A 261 -2.10 9.22 -11.70
N ALA A 262 -1.80 8.75 -12.91
CA ALA A 262 -2.55 9.08 -14.13
C ALA A 262 -3.76 8.16 -14.38
N GLY A 263 -4.01 7.16 -13.53
CA GLY A 263 -5.10 6.19 -13.71
C GLY A 263 -4.93 5.24 -14.89
N THR A 264 -3.71 5.11 -15.44
CA THR A 264 -3.40 4.18 -16.55
C THR A 264 -3.21 2.74 -16.06
N VAL A 265 -2.85 2.59 -14.78
CA VAL A 265 -2.67 1.33 -14.05
C VAL A 265 -3.47 1.42 -12.75
N ASN A 266 -4.33 0.44 -12.49
CA ASN A 266 -5.05 0.35 -11.23
C ASN A 266 -4.16 -0.25 -10.13
N MET A 267 -4.50 -0.01 -8.87
CA MET A 267 -3.75 -0.56 -7.73
C MET A 267 -3.64 -2.09 -7.77
N SER A 268 -4.70 -2.77 -8.22
CA SER A 268 -4.73 -4.23 -8.39
C SER A 268 -3.83 -4.77 -9.51
N GLU A 269 -3.32 -3.88 -10.37
CA GLU A 269 -2.45 -4.23 -11.50
C GLU A 269 -0.95 -4.00 -11.16
N VAL A 270 -0.63 -3.45 -9.98
CA VAL A 270 0.74 -3.04 -9.63
C VAL A 270 1.67 -4.23 -9.42
N GLY A 271 1.21 -5.34 -8.82
CA GLY A 271 2.05 -6.54 -8.69
C GLY A 271 2.39 -7.15 -10.04
N ASP A 272 1.43 -7.20 -10.98
CA ASP A 272 1.69 -7.65 -12.36
C ASP A 272 2.70 -6.74 -13.08
N LEU A 273 2.60 -5.43 -12.87
CA LEU A 273 3.54 -4.45 -13.41
C LEU A 273 4.96 -4.65 -12.85
N ILE A 274 5.10 -4.95 -11.56
CA ILE A 274 6.40 -5.29 -10.93
C ILE A 274 6.98 -6.54 -11.61
N ARG A 275 6.21 -7.63 -11.69
CA ARG A 275 6.69 -8.90 -12.24
C ARG A 275 7.11 -8.75 -13.71
N GLN A 276 6.30 -8.06 -14.52
CA GLN A 276 6.61 -7.87 -15.94
C GLN A 276 7.91 -7.08 -16.18
N SER A 277 8.18 -6.06 -15.36
CA SER A 277 9.33 -5.17 -15.55
C SER A 277 10.64 -5.75 -15.02
N PHE A 278 10.59 -6.53 -13.93
CA PHE A 278 11.79 -6.90 -13.15
C PHE A 278 12.03 -8.41 -12.99
N ASP A 279 11.13 -9.30 -13.40
CA ASP A 279 11.33 -10.76 -13.29
C ASP A 279 12.37 -11.23 -14.32
N SER A 280 13.37 -12.01 -13.87
CA SER A 280 14.41 -12.58 -14.73
C SER A 280 13.94 -13.78 -15.55
N ARG A 281 12.78 -14.36 -15.20
CA ARG A 281 12.27 -15.56 -15.87
C ARG A 281 11.46 -15.17 -17.12
N PRO A 282 11.82 -15.66 -18.31
CA PRO A 282 11.14 -15.29 -19.55
C PRO A 282 9.74 -15.92 -19.65
N ALA A 283 8.81 -15.20 -20.29
CA ALA A 283 7.52 -15.71 -20.79
C ALA A 283 6.52 -16.26 -19.75
N ILE A 284 6.64 -15.89 -18.47
CA ILE A 284 5.64 -16.25 -17.44
C ILE A 284 4.39 -15.36 -17.51
N TRP A 285 4.52 -14.12 -18.01
CA TRP A 285 3.47 -13.09 -17.91
C TRP A 285 2.83 -12.79 -19.26
N GLY A 286 1.49 -12.81 -19.33
CA GLY A 286 0.73 -12.73 -20.59
C GLY A 286 0.86 -11.38 -21.34
N PRO A 287 0.59 -11.34 -22.65
CA PRO A 287 0.83 -10.17 -23.52
C PRO A 287 -0.05 -8.93 -23.22
N ASN A 288 -1.18 -9.09 -22.53
CA ASN A 288 -2.08 -7.99 -22.13
C ASN A 288 -1.78 -7.42 -20.73
N SER A 289 -0.58 -7.66 -20.23
CA SER A 289 -0.14 -7.17 -18.92
C SER A 289 0.10 -5.66 -18.93
N PRO A 290 -0.05 -4.95 -17.80
CA PRO A 290 -0.02 -3.49 -17.71
C PRO A 290 1.24 -2.82 -18.29
N GLY A 291 2.40 -3.49 -18.24
CA GLY A 291 3.66 -3.04 -18.83
C GLY A 291 3.73 -3.12 -20.36
N SER A 292 2.75 -3.74 -21.03
CA SER A 292 2.59 -3.56 -22.50
C SER A 292 2.12 -2.14 -22.86
N ARG A 293 1.46 -1.42 -21.93
CA ARG A 293 1.05 -0.02 -22.10
C ARG A 293 2.22 0.95 -21.90
N SER A 294 3.28 0.53 -21.20
CA SER A 294 4.46 1.38 -20.91
C SER A 294 5.40 1.52 -22.10
N LEU A 295 5.47 0.53 -23.01
CA LEU A 295 6.29 0.62 -24.23
C LEU A 295 5.94 1.83 -25.11
N SER A 296 4.70 2.33 -25.05
CA SER A 296 4.30 3.55 -25.77
C SER A 296 4.78 4.87 -25.12
N VAL A 297 5.24 4.82 -23.87
CA VAL A 297 5.69 5.99 -23.10
C VAL A 297 7.23 6.11 -23.12
N PHE A 298 7.94 5.00 -23.32
CA PHE A 298 9.40 4.97 -23.42
C PHE A 298 9.96 5.42 -24.79
N ASP A 299 9.11 5.54 -25.82
CA ASP A 299 9.55 6.01 -27.15
C ASP A 299 9.91 7.51 -27.18
N HIS A 300 9.66 8.28 -26.12
CA HIS A 300 9.81 9.75 -26.11
C HIS A 300 10.62 10.28 -24.90
N ILE A 301 11.69 9.59 -24.52
CA ILE A 301 12.77 10.23 -23.73
C ILE A 301 13.96 10.43 -24.69
N PRO A 302 14.30 11.68 -25.06
CA PRO A 302 15.50 11.97 -25.84
C PRO A 302 16.80 11.70 -25.07
#